data_AF-M7PE02-F1
#
_entry.id   AF-M7PE02-F1
#
_cell.length_a   1.000
_cell.length_b   1.000
_cell.length_c   1.000
_cell.angle_alpha   90.00
_cell.angle_beta   90.00
_cell.angle_gamma   90.00
#
_symmetry.space_group_name_H-M   'P 1'
#
loop_
_entity.id
_entity.type
_entity.pdbx_description
1 polymer ?
#
loop_
_entity_poly.entity_id
_entity_poly.type
_entity_poly.pdbx_seq_one_letter_code
_entity_poly.pdbx_strand_id
1 'polypeptide(L)'
;MSLNSKQVYIPTPDASKIVDNYEKLYKKTFIEPSTFIRFSMTVEDSEGCPYSMNEEDSDWLLKFNGSKRSRENYCSEDVFELIMNQFEVLTNEKQCLYTDVSQISDFSEFESAFVNSSISSYKYFAKQIYPYWKHRRISNNGKQLMPSLRFEENEKDDNDPYICFRRREIRQIRKTRRSDAQSSEKLRKLRSEMEQARNLIELVVRREQLKKESILLEQRIFNQRCHVKEIKRKLGIKDDDDDLVSHKKKKTHDNGSSTVHISVPQTTGFNEGDTFFLLEDYQAEKAAAAHSALEKALRQRQLSNVGWKDITDNPYCPYPKLYPLTFFRTITASYCLNTKKASLGLSSKEDYSSLPFDSSSVLSHSTKFNTRRLFYRQRIGRGGRIMIDRKSIVRYIHSPLLDPLVVDRYKYDHDDFDSEIEIDDMNELSLKYRIGLLSDEHNIFDQTSTCNNEVKSTNNLD
;
A
#
# COMPACT_ATOMS: atom_id res chain seq x y z
N MET A 1 -27.19 4.31 59.58
CA MET A 1 -26.17 5.27 59.12
C MET A 1 -26.15 5.19 57.60
N SER A 2 -26.69 6.20 56.91
CA SER A 2 -26.70 6.25 55.45
C SER A 2 -25.31 6.65 54.96
N LEU A 3 -24.60 5.73 54.29
CA LEU A 3 -23.32 6.01 53.65
C LEU A 3 -23.56 6.95 52.47
N ASN A 4 -23.24 8.22 52.66
CA ASN A 4 -23.32 9.25 51.63
C ASN A 4 -22.11 9.05 50.69
N SER A 5 -22.24 8.17 49.69
CA SER A 5 -21.22 7.95 48.67
C SER A 5 -21.10 9.21 47.80
N LYS A 6 -20.13 10.07 48.11
CA LYS A 6 -19.81 11.24 47.29
C LYS A 6 -19.44 10.75 45.89
N GLN A 7 -20.22 11.16 44.89
CA GLN A 7 -19.96 10.88 43.48
C GLN A 7 -18.58 11.43 43.11
N VAL A 8 -17.67 10.55 42.69
CA VAL A 8 -16.30 10.93 42.28
C VAL A 8 -16.38 11.47 40.86
N TYR A 9 -16.00 12.73 40.67
CA TYR A 9 -15.95 13.37 39.35
C TYR A 9 -14.58 13.17 38.71
N ILE A 10 -14.55 12.70 37.46
CA ILE A 10 -13.33 12.56 36.67
C ILE A 10 -13.17 13.84 35.85
N PRO A 11 -12.12 14.66 36.07
CA PRO A 11 -11.92 15.87 35.30
C PRO A 11 -11.51 15.56 33.86
N THR A 12 -12.15 16.21 32.89
CA THR A 12 -11.76 16.20 31.48
C THR A 12 -11.06 17.52 31.12
N PRO A 13 -9.78 17.50 30.71
CA PRO A 13 -9.08 18.70 30.25
C PRO A 13 -9.71 19.31 28.99
N ASP A 14 -9.66 20.64 28.87
CA ASP A 14 -10.14 21.36 27.69
C ASP A 14 -9.13 21.29 26.53
N ALA A 15 -9.60 20.89 25.34
CA ALA A 15 -8.83 20.77 24.10
C ALA A 15 -9.37 21.66 22.96
N SER A 16 -10.19 22.66 23.27
CA SER A 16 -10.91 23.47 22.27
C SER A 16 -10.07 24.53 21.54
N LYS A 17 -8.84 24.80 21.98
CA LYS A 17 -8.01 25.90 21.46
C LYS A 17 -7.46 25.59 20.07
N ILE A 18 -7.51 26.59 19.19
CA ILE A 18 -7.01 26.53 17.82
C ILE A 18 -5.75 27.40 17.71
N VAL A 19 -4.81 27.02 16.83
CA VAL A 19 -3.56 27.76 16.58
C VAL A 19 -3.73 28.69 15.37
N ASP A 20 -3.49 30.00 15.56
CA ASP A 20 -3.74 31.03 14.55
C ASP A 20 -2.99 30.82 13.22
N ASN A 21 -1.72 30.38 13.28
CA ASN A 21 -0.85 30.22 12.11
C ASN A 21 -0.83 28.81 11.52
N TYR A 22 -1.79 27.95 11.87
CA TYR A 22 -1.81 26.54 11.47
C TYR A 22 -1.76 26.35 9.94
N GLU A 23 -2.59 27.08 9.20
CA GLU A 23 -2.68 26.93 7.73
C GLU A 23 -1.41 27.38 6.99
N LYS A 24 -0.62 28.27 7.59
CA LYS A 24 0.67 28.70 7.03
C LYS A 24 1.73 27.60 7.18
N LEU A 25 1.70 26.85 8.28
CA LEU A 25 2.65 25.79 8.62
C LEU A 25 2.30 24.45 7.95
N TYR A 26 1.02 24.08 7.93
CA TYR A 26 0.56 22.76 7.46
C TYR A 26 -0.23 22.86 6.15
N LYS A 27 0.47 22.72 5.02
CA LYS A 27 -0.15 22.68 3.69
C LYS A 27 -0.71 21.28 3.40
N LYS A 28 -1.98 21.19 2.97
CA LYS A 28 -2.66 19.93 2.62
C LYS A 28 -2.25 19.46 1.22
N THR A 29 -1.07 18.87 1.08
CA THR A 29 -0.52 18.38 -0.21
C THR A 29 -0.69 16.87 -0.43
N PHE A 30 -1.20 16.14 0.56
CA PHE A 30 -1.35 14.69 0.50
C PHE A 30 -2.45 14.28 -0.50
N ILE A 31 -2.10 13.37 -1.41
CA ILE A 31 -3.02 12.76 -2.37
C ILE A 31 -3.22 11.31 -1.96
N GLU A 32 -4.46 10.96 -1.62
CA GLU A 32 -4.79 9.62 -1.15
C GLU A 32 -4.56 8.57 -2.27
N PRO A 33 -3.71 7.55 -2.03
CA PRO A 33 -3.53 6.48 -3.00
C PRO A 33 -4.75 5.54 -3.02
N SER A 34 -4.99 4.91 -4.18
CA SER A 34 -6.07 3.91 -4.35
C SER A 34 -5.88 2.63 -3.52
N THR A 35 -4.71 2.43 -2.92
CA THR A 35 -4.36 1.29 -2.06
C THR A 35 -3.83 1.77 -0.73
N PHE A 36 -3.88 0.93 0.31
CA PHE A 36 -3.29 1.26 1.61
C PHE A 36 -1.80 1.64 1.51
N ILE A 37 -1.41 2.63 2.32
CA ILE A 37 -0.05 3.13 2.44
C ILE A 37 0.84 1.99 2.99
N ARG A 38 1.99 1.79 2.34
CA ARG A 38 3.06 0.93 2.83
C ARG A 38 4.28 1.81 3.06
N PHE A 39 4.64 2.01 4.32
CA PHE A 39 5.68 2.95 4.74
C PHE A 39 6.52 2.31 5.84
N SER A 40 7.84 2.46 5.74
CA SER A 40 8.82 1.93 6.70
C SER A 40 10.03 2.84 6.87
N MET A 41 9.95 4.07 6.35
CA MET A 41 10.98 5.08 6.58
C MET A 41 10.84 5.59 8.01
N THR A 42 11.97 5.89 8.64
CA THR A 42 12.01 6.51 9.96
C THR A 42 11.70 8.02 9.86
N VAL A 43 11.57 8.70 11.00
CA VAL A 43 11.34 10.16 11.00
C VAL A 43 12.57 10.87 10.43
N GLU A 44 13.75 10.39 10.81
CA GLU A 44 15.07 10.86 10.39
C GLU A 44 15.27 10.73 8.87
N ASP A 45 14.73 9.67 8.26
CA ASP A 45 14.74 9.50 6.80
C ASP A 45 13.81 10.51 6.07
N SER A 46 12.89 11.14 6.80
CA SER A 46 11.80 11.96 6.25
C SER A 46 11.90 13.44 6.62
N GLU A 47 12.73 13.81 7.61
CA GLU A 47 12.86 15.17 8.12
C GLU A 47 13.87 16.04 7.34
N GLY A 48 14.81 15.42 6.63
CA GLY A 48 15.83 16.13 5.86
C GLY A 48 17.05 16.51 6.71
N CYS A 49 17.26 17.80 6.97
CA CYS A 49 18.37 18.29 7.80
C CYS A 49 17.95 18.26 9.29
N PRO A 50 18.69 17.56 10.18
CA PRO A 50 18.33 17.51 11.60
C PRO A 50 18.47 18.82 12.37
N TYR A 51 19.32 19.75 11.88
CA TYR A 51 19.47 21.06 12.50
C TYR A 51 18.38 21.99 11.98
N SER A 52 17.66 22.65 12.88
CA SER A 52 16.68 23.69 12.55
C SER A 52 17.09 25.01 13.18
N MET A 53 17.03 26.10 12.41
CA MET A 53 17.33 27.43 12.91
C MET A 53 16.36 27.88 13.99
N ASN A 54 16.89 28.53 15.03
CA ASN A 54 16.08 29.29 15.98
C ASN A 54 16.02 30.78 15.60
N GLU A 55 15.38 31.61 16.43
CA GLU A 55 15.24 33.05 16.20
C GLU A 55 16.60 33.77 16.15
N GLU A 56 17.55 33.37 17.00
CA GLU A 56 18.91 33.94 17.01
C GLU A 56 19.68 33.62 15.71
N ASP A 57 19.56 32.38 15.23
CA ASP A 57 20.11 31.95 13.95
C ASP A 57 19.50 32.73 12.79
N SER A 58 18.17 32.92 12.81
CA SER A 58 17.44 33.69 11.80
C SER A 58 17.89 35.15 11.75
N ASP A 59 18.00 35.80 12.92
CA ASP A 59 18.47 37.18 13.04
C ASP A 59 19.92 37.33 12.58
N TRP A 60 20.78 36.36 12.92
CA TRP A 60 22.17 36.35 12.49
C TRP A 60 22.27 36.19 10.96
N LEU A 61 21.53 35.24 10.39
CA LEU A 61 21.53 34.97 8.96
C LEU A 61 20.99 36.17 8.16
N LEU A 62 19.95 36.85 8.68
CA LEU A 62 19.41 38.07 8.09
C LEU A 62 20.47 39.18 8.04
N LYS A 63 21.22 39.40 9.14
CA LYS A 63 22.32 40.38 9.19
C LYS A 63 23.48 39.98 8.27
N PHE A 64 23.82 38.70 8.24
CA PHE A 64 24.87 38.16 7.38
C PHE A 64 24.56 38.38 5.90
N ASN A 65 23.33 38.09 5.48
CA ASN A 65 22.86 38.28 4.11
C ASN A 65 22.56 39.74 3.76
N GLY A 66 22.17 40.58 4.73
CA GLY A 66 21.84 41.99 4.48
C GLY A 66 23.01 42.80 3.90
N SER A 67 24.25 42.36 4.15
CA SER A 67 25.46 42.97 3.59
C SER A 67 25.77 42.54 2.14
N LYS A 68 25.06 41.55 1.59
CA LYS A 68 25.41 40.86 0.35
C LYS A 68 24.33 41.06 -0.71
N ARG A 69 24.64 41.83 -1.75
CA ARG A 69 23.71 42.19 -2.84
C ARG A 69 23.68 41.19 -4.01
N SER A 70 24.70 40.33 -4.14
CA SER A 70 24.78 39.33 -5.22
C SER A 70 24.21 37.99 -4.77
N ARG A 71 23.46 37.34 -5.67
CA ARG A 71 22.83 36.03 -5.46
C ARG A 71 23.85 34.91 -5.20
N GLU A 72 25.08 35.05 -5.70
CA GLU A 72 26.19 34.11 -5.47
C GLU A 72 26.72 34.14 -4.03
N ASN A 73 26.53 35.27 -3.35
CA ASN A 73 26.96 35.48 -1.98
C ASN A 73 25.81 35.34 -0.98
N TYR A 74 24.61 35.01 -1.43
CA TYR A 74 23.44 34.84 -0.60
C TYR A 74 23.40 33.43 -0.01
N CYS A 75 23.35 33.30 1.31
CA CYS A 75 23.24 32.01 1.99
C CYS A 75 21.76 31.70 2.26
N SER A 76 21.23 30.61 1.71
CA SER A 76 19.87 30.16 2.03
C SER A 76 19.82 29.49 3.40
N GLU A 77 18.63 29.44 3.97
CA GLU A 77 18.34 28.78 5.25
C GLU A 77 18.80 27.31 5.24
N ASP A 78 18.40 26.55 4.21
CA ASP A 78 18.82 25.14 4.05
C ASP A 78 20.35 24.95 4.03
N VAL A 79 21.09 25.87 3.41
CA VAL A 79 22.56 25.78 3.32
C VAL A 79 23.19 26.11 4.67
N PHE A 80 22.65 27.09 5.38
CA PHE A 80 23.07 27.41 6.73
C PHE A 80 22.84 26.23 7.68
N GLU A 81 21.64 25.65 7.68
CA GLU A 81 21.29 24.49 8.51
C GLU A 81 22.16 23.29 8.22
N LEU A 82 22.41 22.99 6.93
CA LEU A 82 23.30 21.91 6.53
C LEU A 82 24.72 22.10 7.08
N ILE A 83 25.25 23.31 7.02
CA ILE A 83 26.59 23.65 7.54
C ILE A 83 26.62 23.51 9.07
N MET A 84 25.61 24.06 9.77
CA MET A 84 25.49 23.97 11.23
C MET A 84 25.42 22.51 11.69
N ASN A 85 24.59 21.70 11.03
CA ASN A 85 24.45 20.28 11.30
C ASN A 85 25.79 19.53 11.15
N GLN A 86 26.56 19.83 10.10
CA GLN A 86 27.84 19.16 9.90
C GLN A 86 28.87 19.52 10.98
N PHE A 87 28.88 20.77 11.46
CA PHE A 87 29.70 21.13 12.62
C PHE A 87 29.26 20.35 13.87
N GLU A 88 27.95 20.29 14.14
CA GLU A 88 27.40 19.51 15.26
C GLU A 88 27.81 18.03 15.20
N VAL A 89 27.62 17.37 14.05
CA VAL A 89 27.96 15.95 13.87
C VAL A 89 29.45 15.71 14.09
N LEU A 90 30.32 16.47 13.43
CA LEU A 90 31.77 16.26 13.53
C LEU A 90 32.30 16.52 14.94
N THR A 91 31.77 17.52 15.62
CA THR A 91 32.15 17.81 16.99
C THR A 91 31.66 16.75 17.96
N ASN A 92 30.41 16.31 17.85
CA ASN A 92 29.86 15.30 18.75
C ASN A 92 30.46 13.91 18.53
N GLU A 93 30.90 13.57 17.31
CA GLU A 93 31.62 12.32 17.01
C GLU A 93 33.05 12.31 17.56
N LYS A 94 33.76 13.43 17.46
CA LYS A 94 35.20 13.49 17.76
C LYS A 94 35.51 13.97 19.17
N GLN A 95 34.65 14.77 19.79
CA GLN A 95 34.98 15.55 20.99
C GLN A 95 33.85 15.54 22.02
N CYS A 96 34.21 15.23 23.26
CA CYS A 96 33.35 15.39 24.43
C CYS A 96 33.48 16.81 25.01
N LEU A 97 33.05 17.82 24.26
CA LEU A 97 33.22 19.25 24.61
C LEU A 97 32.51 19.69 25.91
N TYR A 98 31.62 18.86 26.46
CA TYR A 98 30.99 19.14 27.76
C TYR A 98 31.99 19.09 28.93
N THR A 99 33.16 18.46 28.76
CA THR A 99 34.18 18.36 29.81
C THR A 99 35.14 19.55 29.80
N ASP A 100 35.59 19.96 28.62
CA ASP A 100 36.42 21.15 28.42
C ASP A 100 36.04 21.85 27.12
N VAL A 101 35.45 23.03 27.25
CA VAL A 101 34.96 23.87 26.14
C VAL A 101 36.14 24.45 25.34
N SER A 102 37.33 24.52 25.93
CA SER A 102 38.54 25.10 25.31
C SER A 102 39.11 24.22 24.20
N GLN A 103 38.74 22.93 24.15
CA GLN A 103 39.22 21.96 23.15
C GLN A 103 38.50 22.04 21.80
N ILE A 104 37.64 23.04 21.59
CA ILE A 104 36.91 23.17 20.32
C ILE A 104 37.88 23.34 19.15
N SER A 105 37.87 22.37 18.24
CA SER A 105 38.73 22.32 17.05
C SER A 105 38.67 23.59 16.23
N ASP A 106 39.78 23.99 15.61
CA ASP A 106 39.80 25.10 14.65
C ASP A 106 39.15 24.72 13.30
N PHE A 107 38.76 25.71 12.50
CA PHE A 107 38.08 25.49 11.22
C PHE A 107 38.85 24.57 10.26
N SER A 108 40.20 24.61 10.28
CA SER A 108 41.06 23.78 9.43
C SER A 108 40.76 22.28 9.56
N GLU A 109 40.43 21.81 10.76
CA GLU A 109 40.11 20.41 11.01
C GLU A 109 38.77 20.00 10.38
N PHE A 110 37.80 20.90 10.36
CA PHE A 110 36.50 20.68 9.71
C PHE A 110 36.61 20.74 8.18
N GLU A 111 37.47 21.61 7.65
CA GLU A 111 37.66 21.77 6.21
C GLU A 111 38.12 20.46 5.53
N SER A 112 38.97 19.70 6.21
CA SER A 112 39.42 18.37 5.73
C SER A 112 38.27 17.36 5.61
N ALA A 113 37.29 17.42 6.53
CA ALA A 113 36.14 16.51 6.53
C ALA A 113 35.10 16.87 5.45
N PHE A 114 35.11 18.11 4.94
CA PHE A 114 34.15 18.57 3.93
C PHE A 114 34.41 18.05 2.52
N VAL A 115 35.60 17.50 2.24
CA VAL A 115 35.98 17.08 0.87
C VAL A 115 35.04 16.01 0.31
N ASN A 116 34.51 15.14 1.17
CA ASN A 116 33.60 14.05 0.79
C ASN A 116 32.13 14.30 1.20
N SER A 117 31.79 15.53 1.61
CA SER A 117 30.43 15.89 2.04
C SER A 117 29.73 16.78 1.00
N SER A 118 28.40 16.82 1.04
CA SER A 118 27.55 17.73 0.24
C SER A 118 27.89 19.21 0.44
N ILE A 119 28.67 19.54 1.48
CA ILE A 119 29.08 20.89 1.86
C ILE A 119 30.31 21.39 1.08
N SER A 120 30.96 20.54 0.27
CA SER A 120 32.17 20.92 -0.47
C SER A 120 31.98 22.17 -1.35
N SER A 121 30.79 22.36 -1.93
CA SER A 121 30.44 23.54 -2.72
C SER A 121 30.20 24.81 -1.88
N TYR A 122 30.00 24.68 -0.57
CA TYR A 122 29.63 25.76 0.35
C TYR A 122 30.73 26.13 1.36
N LYS A 123 31.97 25.70 1.12
CA LYS A 123 33.14 25.99 1.99
C LYS A 123 33.31 27.48 2.31
N TYR A 124 33.05 28.34 1.33
CA TYR A 124 33.09 29.80 1.51
C TYR A 124 32.14 30.30 2.60
N PHE A 125 30.92 29.74 2.66
CA PHE A 125 29.96 30.04 3.72
C PHE A 125 30.37 29.38 5.04
N ALA A 126 30.81 28.13 5.00
CA ALA A 126 31.23 27.40 6.20
C ALA A 126 32.32 28.15 6.99
N LYS A 127 33.31 28.72 6.30
CA LYS A 127 34.37 29.53 6.92
C LYS A 127 33.84 30.76 7.67
N GLN A 128 32.77 31.38 7.17
CA GLN A 128 32.17 32.57 7.77
C GLN A 128 31.16 32.23 8.88
N ILE A 129 30.48 31.09 8.77
CA ILE A 129 29.50 30.62 9.76
C ILE A 129 30.20 30.01 10.98
N TYR A 130 31.37 29.40 10.79
CA TYR A 130 32.11 28.73 11.87
C TYR A 130 32.33 29.60 13.13
N PRO A 131 32.79 30.87 13.05
CA PRO A 131 32.92 31.72 14.23
C PRO A 131 31.61 31.91 15.01
N TYR A 132 30.48 32.02 14.29
CA TYR A 132 29.16 32.13 14.90
C TYR A 132 28.77 30.83 15.62
N TRP A 133 28.87 29.69 14.92
CA TRP A 133 28.61 28.38 15.50
C TRP A 133 29.50 28.10 16.73
N LYS A 134 30.79 28.41 16.65
CA LYS A 134 31.75 28.26 17.75
C LYS A 134 31.32 29.06 18.98
N HIS A 135 30.94 30.32 18.78
CA HIS A 135 30.46 31.18 19.85
C HIS A 135 29.19 30.63 20.51
N ARG A 136 28.22 30.17 19.71
CA ARG A 136 27.00 29.48 20.16
C ARG A 136 27.33 28.26 21.04
N ARG A 137 28.27 27.40 20.61
CA ARG A 137 28.68 26.21 21.37
C ARG A 137 29.35 26.55 22.69
N ILE A 138 30.23 27.55 22.70
CA ILE A 138 30.91 27.99 23.91
C ILE A 138 29.89 28.56 24.91
N SER A 139 28.97 29.39 24.42
CA SER A 139 27.89 29.98 25.22
C SER A 139 26.97 28.93 25.84
N ASN A 140 26.77 27.80 25.14
CA ASN A 140 26.01 26.65 25.63
C ASN A 140 26.85 25.64 26.44
N ASN A 141 27.99 26.07 26.99
CA ASN A 141 28.90 25.23 27.79
C ASN A 141 29.36 23.94 27.10
N GLY A 142 29.56 23.98 25.78
CA GLY A 142 30.00 22.82 24.99
C GLY A 142 28.91 21.77 24.74
N LYS A 143 27.67 21.99 25.20
CA LYS A 143 26.52 21.11 24.93
C LYS A 143 25.97 21.33 23.52
N GLN A 144 25.23 20.33 23.02
CA GLN A 144 24.52 20.40 21.75
C GLN A 144 23.58 21.60 21.67
N LEU A 145 23.57 22.26 20.52
CA LEU A 145 22.74 23.46 20.31
C LEU A 145 21.25 23.12 20.24
N MET A 146 20.91 21.98 19.64
CA MET A 146 19.55 21.46 19.63
C MET A 146 19.27 20.75 20.97
N PRO A 147 18.11 21.01 21.60
CA PRO A 147 17.71 20.31 22.82
C PRO A 147 17.67 18.80 22.60
N SER A 148 18.35 18.06 23.48
CA SER A 148 18.36 16.59 23.46
C SER A 148 17.62 16.01 24.67
N LEU A 149 17.04 14.83 24.46
CA LEU A 149 16.43 14.05 25.55
C LEU A 149 17.51 13.62 26.55
N ARG A 150 17.13 13.59 27.84
CA ARG A 150 17.99 13.07 28.90
C ARG A 150 17.90 11.54 28.91
N PHE A 151 18.99 10.90 28.53
CA PHE A 151 19.16 9.46 28.62
C PHE A 151 19.91 9.08 29.89
N GLU A 152 19.71 7.84 30.34
CA GLU A 152 20.45 7.26 31.46
C GLU A 152 21.90 7.02 31.05
N GLU A 153 22.85 7.72 31.68
CA GLU A 153 24.28 7.48 31.53
C GLU A 153 24.79 6.50 32.59
N ASN A 154 24.23 6.53 33.80
CA ASN A 154 24.62 5.67 34.93
C ASN A 154 23.40 5.06 35.63
N GLU A 155 23.57 3.88 36.25
CA GLU A 155 22.50 3.21 37.02
C GLU A 155 22.05 3.96 38.29
N LYS A 156 22.73 5.06 38.64
CA LYS A 156 22.44 5.86 39.85
C LYS A 156 21.40 6.95 39.61
N ASP A 157 20.97 7.14 38.38
CA ASP A 157 20.08 8.23 37.99
C ASP A 157 18.58 7.86 38.14
N ASP A 158 18.23 7.01 39.11
CA ASP A 158 16.87 6.50 39.32
C ASP A 158 15.85 7.58 39.73
N ASN A 159 16.31 8.70 40.30
CA ASN A 159 15.43 9.73 40.86
C ASN A 159 15.18 10.94 39.93
N ASP A 160 15.82 11.03 38.76
CA ASP A 160 15.61 12.17 37.85
C ASP A 160 14.36 11.94 36.96
N PRO A 161 13.31 12.78 37.09
CA PRO A 161 12.08 12.63 36.31
C PRO A 161 12.25 12.93 34.81
N TYR A 162 13.34 13.57 34.38
CA TYR A 162 13.60 13.87 32.97
C TYR A 162 14.25 12.71 32.22
N ILE A 163 14.70 11.66 32.91
CA ILE A 163 15.32 10.50 32.28
C ILE A 163 14.27 9.64 31.61
N CYS A 164 14.46 9.39 30.31
CA CYS A 164 13.53 8.66 29.48
C CYS A 164 14.23 7.56 28.67
N PHE A 165 13.43 6.61 28.16
CA PHE A 165 13.86 5.55 27.24
C PHE A 165 15.04 4.67 27.73
N ARG A 166 15.02 4.25 29.01
CA ARG A 166 16.04 3.36 29.60
C ARG A 166 16.17 2.05 28.82
N ARG A 167 17.41 1.64 28.52
CA ARG A 167 17.71 0.43 27.74
C ARG A 167 18.12 -0.72 28.65
N ARG A 168 17.17 -1.58 29.02
CA ARG A 168 17.39 -2.77 29.87
C ARG A 168 17.39 -4.08 29.08
N GLU A 169 17.96 -4.07 27.88
CA GLU A 169 17.98 -5.23 26.98
C GLU A 169 18.89 -6.35 27.54
N ILE A 170 18.32 -7.55 27.75
CA ILE A 170 19.08 -8.72 28.20
C ILE A 170 19.77 -9.36 26.99
N ARG A 171 21.10 -9.29 26.94
CA ARG A 171 21.90 -9.97 25.92
C ARG A 171 21.86 -11.48 26.16
N GLN A 172 21.11 -12.20 25.35
CA GLN A 172 21.09 -13.66 25.38
C GLN A 172 22.44 -14.24 24.90
N ILE A 173 22.96 -15.22 25.64
CA ILE A 173 24.22 -15.90 25.30
C ILE A 173 24.05 -16.74 24.02
N ARG A 174 25.06 -16.73 23.14
CA ARG A 174 25.04 -17.42 21.83
C ARG A 174 24.77 -18.93 21.95
N LYS A 175 24.02 -19.48 20.97
CA LYS A 175 23.85 -20.93 20.76
C LYS A 175 25.01 -21.52 19.95
N THR A 176 25.20 -22.85 20.03
CA THR A 176 26.35 -23.64 19.52
C THR A 176 26.73 -23.46 18.03
N ARG A 177 28.02 -23.62 17.71
CA ARG A 177 28.68 -23.40 16.39
C ARG A 177 28.02 -24.05 15.16
N ARG A 178 27.34 -25.20 15.26
CA ARG A 178 26.76 -25.88 14.08
C ARG A 178 25.61 -25.09 13.42
N SER A 179 24.92 -24.25 14.18
CA SER A 179 23.83 -23.40 13.67
C SER A 179 24.31 -22.23 12.80
N ASP A 180 25.57 -21.83 12.95
CA ASP A 180 26.16 -20.64 12.32
C ASP A 180 26.46 -20.82 10.82
N ALA A 181 26.80 -22.04 10.40
CA ALA A 181 26.99 -22.38 8.98
C ALA A 181 25.68 -22.26 8.18
N GLN A 182 24.54 -22.62 8.77
CA GLN A 182 23.24 -22.48 8.10
C GLN A 182 22.74 -21.03 8.06
N SER A 183 22.99 -20.23 9.10
CA SER A 183 22.64 -18.80 9.10
C SER A 183 23.48 -18.01 8.09
N SER A 184 24.78 -18.31 7.99
CA SER A 184 25.66 -17.68 7.00
C SER A 184 25.25 -18.00 5.56
N GLU A 185 24.87 -19.24 5.25
CA GLU A 185 24.33 -19.60 3.93
C GLU A 185 23.04 -18.83 3.62
N LYS A 186 22.10 -18.78 4.58
CA LYS A 186 20.86 -18.00 4.44
C LYS A 186 21.14 -16.52 4.22
N LEU A 187 22.15 -15.95 4.89
CA LEU A 187 22.55 -14.56 4.72
C LEU A 187 23.14 -14.30 3.32
N ARG A 188 23.95 -15.23 2.79
CA ARG A 188 24.47 -15.14 1.41
C ARG A 188 23.34 -15.18 0.39
N LYS A 189 22.37 -16.08 0.58
CA LYS A 189 21.18 -16.16 -0.27
C LYS A 189 20.35 -14.88 -0.20
N LEU A 190 20.09 -14.36 1.01
CA LEU A 190 19.37 -13.09 1.19
C LEU A 190 20.07 -11.93 0.46
N ARG A 191 21.40 -11.83 0.58
CA ARG A 191 22.19 -10.82 -0.14
C ARG A 191 21.98 -10.92 -1.65
N SER A 192 22.06 -12.12 -2.23
CA SER A 192 21.85 -12.33 -3.67
C SER A 192 20.41 -11.95 -4.09
N GLU A 193 19.40 -12.31 -3.30
CA GLU A 193 18.01 -11.94 -3.58
C GLU A 193 17.79 -10.41 -3.49
N MET A 194 18.43 -9.73 -2.53
CA MET A 194 18.38 -8.26 -2.41
C MET A 194 19.10 -7.56 -3.57
N GLU A 195 20.21 -8.12 -4.06
CA GLU A 195 20.93 -7.59 -5.23
C GLU A 195 20.11 -7.72 -6.51
N GLN A 196 19.43 -8.86 -6.71
CA GLN A 196 18.49 -9.03 -7.82
C GLN A 196 17.33 -8.03 -7.73
N ALA A 197 16.76 -7.82 -6.54
CA ALA A 197 15.71 -6.83 -6.34
C ALA A 197 16.18 -5.40 -6.63
N ARG A 198 17.40 -5.04 -6.18
CA ARG A 198 18.04 -3.75 -6.49
C ARG A 198 18.18 -3.54 -8.00
N ASN A 199 18.66 -4.54 -8.73
CA ASN A 199 18.84 -4.45 -10.18
C ASN A 199 17.50 -4.20 -10.91
N LEU A 200 16.42 -4.86 -10.47
CA LEU A 200 15.08 -4.61 -11.03
C LEU A 200 14.61 -3.18 -10.76
N ILE A 201 14.85 -2.66 -9.55
CA ILE A 201 14.50 -1.27 -9.20
C ILE A 201 15.32 -0.30 -10.06
N GLU A 202 16.62 -0.54 -10.26
CA GLU A 202 17.48 0.29 -11.11
C GLU A 202 16.98 0.35 -12.56
N LEU A 203 16.57 -0.78 -13.13
CA LEU A 203 15.97 -0.82 -14.48
C LEU A 203 14.67 0.00 -14.55
N VAL A 204 13.84 -0.05 -13.51
CA VAL A 204 12.62 0.77 -13.43
C VAL A 204 12.97 2.25 -13.34
N VAL A 205 13.93 2.64 -12.48
CA VAL A 205 14.38 4.03 -12.35
C VAL A 205 14.89 4.55 -13.70
N ARG A 206 15.73 3.78 -14.40
CA ARG A 206 16.24 4.14 -15.73
C ARG A 206 15.12 4.29 -16.74
N ARG A 207 14.13 3.40 -16.74
CA ARG A 207 12.95 3.49 -17.62
C ARG A 207 12.17 4.79 -17.38
N GLU A 208 11.89 5.14 -16.12
CA GLU A 208 11.14 6.36 -15.80
C GLU A 208 11.95 7.63 -16.11
N GLN A 209 13.28 7.62 -15.92
CA GLN A 209 14.17 8.71 -16.33
C GLN A 209 14.11 8.96 -17.85
N LEU A 210 14.29 7.91 -18.66
CA LEU A 210 14.20 8.02 -20.12
C LEU A 210 12.83 8.50 -20.59
N LYS A 211 11.76 8.06 -19.93
CA LYS A 211 10.40 8.53 -20.22
C LYS A 211 10.23 10.02 -19.89
N LYS A 212 10.76 10.47 -18.75
CA LYS A 212 10.78 11.89 -18.37
C LYS A 212 11.56 12.71 -19.41
N GLU A 213 12.74 12.26 -19.81
CA GLU A 213 13.57 12.93 -20.82
C GLU A 213 12.87 13.01 -22.18
N SER A 214 12.21 11.92 -22.61
CA SER A 214 11.42 11.90 -23.84
C SER A 214 10.31 12.96 -23.82
N ILE A 215 9.56 13.07 -22.71
CA ILE A 215 8.47 14.06 -22.58
C ILE A 215 9.04 15.49 -22.56
N LEU A 216 10.14 15.73 -21.86
CA LEU A 216 10.79 17.05 -21.84
C LEU A 216 11.34 17.44 -23.21
N LEU A 217 11.88 16.47 -23.96
CA LEU A 217 12.32 16.69 -25.33
C LEU A 217 11.14 17.01 -26.25
N GLU A 218 10.03 16.28 -26.14
CA GLU A 218 8.79 16.57 -26.88
C GLU A 218 8.26 17.97 -26.57
N GLN A 219 8.26 18.38 -25.29
CA GLN A 219 7.87 19.73 -24.88
C GLN A 219 8.80 20.78 -25.52
N ARG A 220 10.12 20.55 -25.52
CA ARG A 220 11.10 21.45 -26.14
C ARG A 220 10.87 21.58 -27.65
N ILE A 221 10.70 20.44 -28.34
CA ILE A 221 10.40 20.39 -29.77
C ILE A 221 9.11 21.15 -30.07
N PHE A 222 8.05 20.93 -29.28
CA PHE A 222 6.78 21.64 -29.45
C PHE A 222 6.95 23.16 -29.33
N ASN A 223 7.67 23.64 -28.30
CA ASN A 223 7.93 25.06 -28.10
C ASN A 223 8.76 25.65 -29.26
N GLN A 224 9.79 24.94 -29.71
CA GLN A 224 10.61 25.35 -30.86
C GLN A 224 9.78 25.41 -32.15
N ARG A 225 8.95 24.39 -32.42
CA ARG A 225 8.02 24.39 -33.56
C ARG A 225 7.05 25.56 -33.53
N CYS A 226 6.53 25.92 -32.35
CA CYS A 226 5.66 27.09 -32.20
C CYS A 226 6.40 28.38 -32.52
N HIS A 227 7.64 28.52 -32.02
CA HIS A 227 8.48 29.69 -32.27
C HIS A 227 8.86 29.82 -33.75
N VAL A 228 9.30 28.74 -34.39
CA VAL A 228 9.62 28.71 -35.83
C VAL A 228 8.40 29.07 -36.67
N LYS A 229 7.22 28.51 -36.37
CA LYS A 229 5.97 28.88 -37.07
C LYS A 229 5.59 30.35 -36.89
N GLU A 230 5.90 30.96 -35.76
CA GLU A 230 5.68 32.40 -35.55
C GLU A 230 6.61 33.24 -36.42
N ILE A 231 7.92 32.94 -36.42
CA ILE A 231 8.91 33.64 -37.23
C ILE A 231 8.63 33.45 -38.73
N LYS A 232 8.32 32.22 -39.16
CA LYS A 232 7.99 31.88 -40.55
C LYS A 232 6.80 32.69 -41.07
N ARG A 233 5.76 32.86 -40.24
CA ARG A 233 4.61 33.73 -40.55
C ARG A 233 5.00 35.22 -40.64
N LYS A 234 5.84 35.71 -39.72
CA LYS A 234 6.31 37.12 -39.74
C LYS A 234 7.16 37.44 -40.98
N LEU A 235 7.97 36.48 -41.45
CA LEU A 235 8.87 36.65 -42.59
C LEU A 235 8.24 36.24 -43.94
N GLY A 236 7.03 35.68 -43.95
CA GLY A 236 6.34 35.27 -45.18
C GLY A 236 6.93 34.05 -45.89
N ILE A 237 7.76 33.25 -45.22
CA ILE A 237 8.41 32.06 -45.78
C ILE A 237 7.40 30.90 -45.82
N LYS A 238 7.34 30.12 -46.91
CA LYS A 238 6.35 29.04 -47.09
C LYS A 238 6.94 27.63 -47.19
N ASP A 239 8.23 27.48 -47.47
CA ASP A 239 8.87 26.18 -47.72
C ASP A 239 9.47 25.55 -46.45
N ASP A 240 9.81 24.26 -46.49
CA ASP A 240 10.49 23.50 -45.43
C ASP A 240 9.67 23.31 -44.12
N ASP A 241 8.62 22.47 -44.19
CA ASP A 241 7.71 22.17 -43.06
C ASP A 241 7.92 20.77 -42.44
N ASP A 242 8.86 19.96 -42.95
CA ASP A 242 9.02 18.56 -42.52
C ASP A 242 9.30 18.46 -41.01
N ASP A 243 10.24 19.27 -40.50
CA ASP A 243 10.58 19.27 -39.08
C ASP A 243 9.47 19.85 -38.17
N LEU A 244 8.45 20.50 -38.73
CA LEU A 244 7.31 21.04 -37.99
C LEU A 244 6.20 20.01 -37.75
N VAL A 245 6.26 18.86 -38.44
CA VAL A 245 5.29 17.77 -38.30
C VAL A 245 5.94 16.52 -37.71
N SER A 246 5.14 15.69 -37.03
CA SER A 246 5.64 14.45 -36.47
C SER A 246 5.54 13.33 -37.51
N HIS A 247 6.67 12.80 -37.95
CA HIS A 247 6.69 11.68 -38.89
C HIS A 247 6.46 10.34 -38.17
N LYS A 248 5.63 9.46 -38.76
CA LYS A 248 5.46 8.09 -38.28
C LYS A 248 6.76 7.31 -38.52
N LYS A 249 7.50 7.01 -37.46
CA LYS A 249 8.63 6.08 -37.55
C LYS A 249 8.09 4.67 -37.82
N LYS A 250 8.56 4.03 -38.89
CA LYS A 250 8.31 2.61 -39.13
C LYS A 250 9.03 1.85 -38.02
N LYS A 251 8.30 1.12 -37.17
CA LYS A 251 8.93 0.23 -36.19
C LYS A 251 9.74 -0.80 -36.99
N THR A 252 11.06 -0.69 -36.96
CA THR A 252 11.93 -1.79 -37.36
C THR A 252 11.63 -2.92 -36.39
N HIS A 253 11.11 -4.04 -36.89
CA HIS A 253 11.08 -5.29 -36.16
C HIS A 253 12.54 -5.67 -35.94
N ASP A 254 13.11 -5.23 -34.83
CA ASP A 254 14.42 -5.67 -34.42
C ASP A 254 14.23 -7.11 -33.93
N ASN A 255 14.68 -8.09 -34.73
CA ASN A 255 14.66 -9.52 -34.41
C ASN A 255 15.63 -9.87 -33.26
N GLY A 256 16.16 -8.88 -32.54
CA GLY A 256 16.88 -9.04 -31.29
C GLY A 256 15.95 -9.41 -30.14
N SER A 257 15.39 -10.63 -30.18
CA SER A 257 14.77 -11.26 -29.03
C SER A 257 15.83 -11.44 -27.94
N SER A 258 15.97 -10.45 -27.07
CA SER A 258 16.61 -10.62 -25.76
C SER A 258 15.62 -11.30 -24.81
N THR A 259 15.07 -12.45 -25.24
CA THR A 259 14.51 -13.42 -24.30
C THR A 259 15.68 -13.97 -23.51
N VAL A 260 15.77 -13.57 -22.24
CA VAL A 260 16.68 -14.17 -21.26
C VAL A 260 16.37 -15.67 -21.21
N HIS A 261 17.16 -16.48 -21.91
CA HIS A 261 17.13 -17.93 -21.78
C HIS A 261 17.68 -18.25 -20.39
N ILE A 262 16.80 -18.67 -19.48
CA ILE A 262 17.20 -19.34 -18.24
C ILE A 262 17.70 -20.72 -18.64
N SER A 263 19.01 -20.92 -18.62
CA SER A 263 19.62 -22.23 -18.81
C SER A 263 19.28 -23.12 -17.63
N VAL A 264 18.54 -24.20 -17.90
CA VAL A 264 18.28 -25.28 -16.94
C VAL A 264 19.53 -26.18 -16.91
N PRO A 265 20.06 -26.57 -15.73
CA PRO A 265 21.21 -27.47 -15.65
C PRO A 265 20.84 -28.86 -16.19
N GLN A 266 21.65 -29.38 -17.10
CA GLN A 266 21.59 -30.79 -17.51
C GLN A 266 21.99 -31.67 -16.31
N THR A 267 21.04 -32.41 -15.78
CA THR A 267 21.32 -33.54 -14.89
C THR A 267 21.67 -34.76 -15.73
N THR A 268 22.91 -35.20 -15.57
CA THR A 268 23.43 -36.47 -16.07
C THR A 268 22.75 -37.66 -15.41
N GLY A 269 22.27 -38.60 -16.24
CA GLY A 269 22.24 -40.03 -15.96
C GLY A 269 21.06 -40.57 -15.17
N PHE A 270 20.15 -41.28 -15.84
CA PHE A 270 19.65 -42.60 -15.41
C PHE A 270 19.12 -43.34 -16.65
N ASN A 271 19.52 -44.61 -16.78
CA ASN A 271 19.30 -45.49 -17.93
C ASN A 271 17.97 -46.25 -17.85
N GLU A 272 17.67 -46.89 -18.99
CA GLU A 272 16.89 -48.12 -19.19
C GLU A 272 15.38 -47.98 -19.45
N GLY A 273 15.08 -47.98 -20.75
CA GLY A 273 14.17 -48.97 -21.35
C GLY A 273 12.70 -48.85 -21.00
N ASP A 274 11.96 -48.04 -21.77
CA ASP A 274 10.62 -48.38 -22.24
C ASP A 274 10.22 -47.46 -23.39
N THR A 275 9.65 -48.07 -24.43
CA THR A 275 9.01 -47.49 -25.64
C THR A 275 8.93 -45.95 -25.71
N PHE A 276 9.79 -45.34 -26.53
CA PHE A 276 9.74 -43.91 -26.82
C PHE A 276 8.46 -43.55 -27.60
N PHE A 277 7.48 -42.98 -26.91
CA PHE A 277 6.47 -42.14 -27.55
C PHE A 277 7.05 -40.73 -27.66
N LEU A 278 7.06 -40.16 -28.87
CA LEU A 278 7.51 -38.79 -29.06
C LEU A 278 6.56 -37.88 -28.26
N LEU A 279 7.11 -37.02 -27.39
CA LEU A 279 6.30 -36.12 -26.56
C LEU A 279 5.40 -35.23 -27.43
N GLU A 280 5.85 -34.94 -28.64
CA GLU A 280 5.10 -34.21 -29.67
C GLU A 280 3.88 -34.99 -30.16
N ASP A 281 3.97 -36.32 -30.33
CA ASP A 281 2.83 -37.16 -30.72
C ASP A 281 1.78 -37.24 -29.61
N TYR A 282 2.20 -37.37 -28.35
CA TYR A 282 1.28 -37.36 -27.20
C TYR A 282 0.58 -35.99 -27.04
N GLN A 283 1.31 -34.90 -27.27
CA GLN A 283 0.73 -33.56 -27.26
C GLN A 283 -0.24 -33.35 -28.44
N ALA A 284 0.10 -33.86 -29.62
CA ALA A 284 -0.76 -33.81 -30.80
C ALA A 284 -2.03 -34.64 -30.62
N GLU A 285 -1.94 -35.84 -30.05
CA GLU A 285 -3.09 -36.69 -29.74
C GLU A 285 -4.02 -36.02 -28.71
N LYS A 286 -3.45 -35.43 -27.65
CA LYS A 286 -4.24 -34.69 -26.64
C LYS A 286 -4.90 -33.44 -27.23
N ALA A 287 -4.23 -32.73 -28.14
CA ALA A 287 -4.80 -31.58 -28.84
C ALA A 287 -5.92 -32.01 -29.81
N ALA A 288 -5.73 -33.11 -30.53
CA ALA A 288 -6.75 -33.68 -31.43
C ALA A 288 -7.98 -34.16 -30.66
N ALA A 289 -7.79 -34.82 -29.51
CA ALA A 289 -8.88 -35.23 -28.63
C ALA A 289 -9.66 -34.03 -28.08
N ALA A 290 -8.97 -32.95 -27.68
CA ALA A 290 -9.62 -31.71 -27.24
C ALA A 290 -10.42 -31.05 -28.36
N HIS A 291 -9.87 -31.01 -29.59
CA HIS A 291 -10.57 -30.49 -30.77
C HIS A 291 -11.83 -31.30 -31.10
N SER A 292 -11.73 -32.64 -31.09
CA SER A 292 -12.86 -33.54 -31.36
C SER A 292 -13.97 -33.40 -30.29
N ALA A 293 -13.60 -33.25 -29.02
CA ALA A 293 -14.54 -33.01 -27.93
C ALA A 293 -15.29 -31.67 -28.12
N LEU A 294 -14.59 -30.63 -28.54
CA LEU A 294 -15.16 -29.31 -28.80
C LEU A 294 -16.12 -29.36 -30.00
N GLU A 295 -15.74 -30.04 -31.07
CA GLU A 295 -16.58 -30.18 -32.26
C GLU A 295 -17.87 -30.98 -31.97
N LYS A 296 -17.77 -32.03 -31.15
CA LYS A 296 -18.94 -32.80 -30.69
C LYS A 296 -19.87 -31.94 -29.83
N ALA A 297 -19.33 -31.12 -28.94
CA ALA A 297 -20.13 -30.20 -28.11
C ALA A 297 -20.82 -29.11 -28.97
N LEU A 298 -20.13 -28.56 -29.97
CA LEU A 298 -20.72 -27.62 -30.92
C LEU A 298 -21.84 -28.26 -31.73
N ARG A 299 -21.67 -29.50 -32.23
CA ARG A 299 -22.73 -30.24 -32.94
C ARG A 299 -23.94 -30.48 -32.04
N GLN A 300 -23.73 -30.90 -30.80
CA GLN A 300 -24.82 -31.12 -29.85
C GLN A 300 -25.59 -29.82 -29.57
N ARG A 301 -24.88 -28.69 -29.46
CA ARG A 301 -25.48 -27.35 -29.31
C ARG A 301 -26.23 -26.90 -30.56
N GLN A 302 -25.72 -27.19 -31.76
CA GLN A 302 -26.42 -26.93 -33.01
C GLN A 302 -27.73 -27.70 -33.07
N LEU A 303 -27.71 -28.99 -32.72
CA LEU A 303 -28.91 -29.83 -32.65
C LEU A 303 -29.91 -29.33 -31.60
N SER A 304 -29.44 -28.89 -30.42
CA SER A 304 -30.33 -28.31 -29.40
C SER A 304 -30.92 -26.96 -29.81
N ASN A 305 -30.26 -26.23 -30.70
CA ASN A 305 -30.73 -24.95 -31.22
C ASN A 305 -31.65 -25.09 -32.45
N VAL A 306 -31.84 -26.29 -32.99
CA VAL A 306 -32.79 -26.52 -34.09
C VAL A 306 -34.21 -26.17 -33.60
N GLY A 307 -34.85 -25.21 -34.28
CA GLY A 307 -36.18 -24.70 -33.92
C GLY A 307 -36.17 -23.44 -33.04
N TRP A 308 -35.00 -23.01 -32.55
CA TRP A 308 -34.84 -21.77 -31.80
C TRP A 308 -34.24 -20.68 -32.70
N LYS A 309 -34.95 -19.56 -32.88
CA LYS A 309 -34.46 -18.40 -33.63
C LYS A 309 -33.88 -17.38 -32.65
N ASP A 310 -32.56 -17.22 -32.66
CA ASP A 310 -31.87 -16.21 -31.85
C ASP A 310 -32.12 -14.81 -32.46
N ILE A 311 -32.73 -13.92 -31.67
CA ILE A 311 -33.10 -12.55 -32.05
C ILE A 311 -32.20 -11.51 -31.35
N THR A 312 -31.05 -11.91 -30.83
CA THR A 312 -30.05 -10.96 -30.33
C THR A 312 -29.23 -10.38 -31.49
N ASP A 313 -29.63 -9.20 -31.98
CA ASP A 313 -28.91 -8.42 -33.02
C ASP A 313 -27.52 -7.90 -32.59
N ASN A 314 -27.00 -8.34 -31.45
CA ASN A 314 -25.62 -8.11 -31.04
C ASN A 314 -25.22 -9.12 -29.97
N PRO A 315 -24.41 -10.16 -30.27
CA PRO A 315 -23.85 -11.00 -29.23
C PRO A 315 -23.00 -10.10 -28.33
N TYR A 316 -23.41 -9.95 -27.08
CA TYR A 316 -22.70 -9.17 -26.08
C TYR A 316 -21.27 -9.71 -25.97
N CYS A 317 -20.32 -9.03 -26.60
CA CYS A 317 -18.90 -9.28 -26.40
C CYS A 317 -18.54 -8.53 -25.12
N PRO A 318 -18.39 -9.19 -23.96
CA PRO A 318 -17.98 -8.48 -22.76
C PRO A 318 -16.62 -7.85 -23.03
N TYR A 319 -16.50 -6.55 -22.74
CA TYR A 319 -15.21 -5.86 -22.83
C TYR A 319 -14.13 -6.68 -22.11
N PRO A 320 -12.94 -6.88 -22.73
CA PRO A 320 -11.88 -7.65 -22.11
C PRO A 320 -11.57 -7.04 -20.74
N LYS A 321 -11.71 -7.85 -19.69
CA LYS A 321 -11.39 -7.43 -18.32
C LYS A 321 -9.91 -7.03 -18.29
N LEU A 322 -9.61 -5.87 -17.70
CA LEU A 322 -8.22 -5.45 -17.45
C LEU A 322 -7.47 -6.61 -16.78
N TYR A 323 -6.26 -6.94 -17.25
CA TYR A 323 -5.48 -8.11 -16.83
C TYR A 323 -5.47 -8.34 -15.30
N PRO A 324 -5.31 -7.32 -14.43
CA PRO A 324 -5.33 -7.51 -12.97
C PRO A 324 -6.68 -7.98 -12.40
N LEU A 325 -7.79 -7.70 -13.09
CA LEU A 325 -9.15 -8.07 -12.69
C LEU A 325 -9.54 -9.49 -13.10
N THR A 326 -8.76 -10.13 -13.97
CA THR A 326 -9.00 -11.54 -14.39
C THR A 326 -8.72 -12.54 -13.26
N PHE A 327 -7.90 -12.16 -12.29
CA PHE A 327 -7.48 -13.05 -11.20
C PHE A 327 -8.47 -13.14 -10.03
N PHE A 328 -9.58 -12.39 -10.04
CA PHE A 328 -10.58 -12.41 -8.98
C PHE A 328 -11.74 -13.35 -9.33
N ARG A 329 -12.05 -14.29 -8.43
CA ARG A 329 -13.14 -15.27 -8.48
C ARG A 329 -14.33 -14.79 -7.65
N THR A 330 -15.56 -15.07 -8.06
CA THR A 330 -16.77 -14.78 -7.27
C THR A 330 -16.92 -15.79 -6.13
N ILE A 331 -17.30 -15.33 -4.94
CA ILE A 331 -17.74 -16.18 -3.83
C ILE A 331 -19.22 -16.48 -4.03
N THR A 332 -19.55 -17.75 -4.24
CA THR A 332 -20.91 -18.29 -4.14
C THR A 332 -21.02 -19.05 -2.83
N ALA A 333 -21.80 -18.51 -1.89
CA ALA A 333 -22.13 -19.23 -0.67
C ALA A 333 -23.28 -20.20 -0.98
N SER A 334 -22.96 -21.49 -1.07
CA SER A 334 -23.96 -22.56 -1.03
C SER A 334 -24.02 -23.08 0.40
N TYR A 335 -25.13 -22.80 1.09
CA TYR A 335 -25.40 -23.40 2.39
C TYR A 335 -25.79 -24.86 2.16
N CYS A 336 -24.91 -25.79 2.54
CA CYS A 336 -25.25 -27.21 2.56
C CYS A 336 -26.19 -27.45 3.73
N LEU A 337 -27.48 -27.66 3.45
CA LEU A 337 -28.42 -28.19 4.44
C LEU A 337 -27.97 -29.61 4.80
N ASN A 338 -27.55 -29.76 6.06
CA ASN A 338 -26.94 -30.96 6.60
C ASN A 338 -28.01 -32.06 6.74
N THR A 339 -28.16 -32.94 5.76
CA THR A 339 -28.96 -34.16 5.89
C THR A 339 -28.02 -35.33 6.20
N LYS A 340 -28.20 -35.90 7.40
CA LYS A 340 -27.42 -37.02 7.93
C LYS A 340 -27.67 -38.31 7.12
N LYS A 341 -26.61 -38.99 6.70
CA LYS A 341 -26.44 -40.48 6.56
C LYS A 341 -24.98 -40.75 6.14
N ALA A 342 -24.12 -41.22 7.04
CA ALA A 342 -23.86 -42.63 7.40
C ALA A 342 -23.05 -43.43 6.36
N SER A 343 -21.92 -43.97 6.84
CA SER A 343 -21.11 -45.12 6.38
C SER A 343 -19.89 -44.92 5.46
N LEU A 344 -18.73 -45.25 6.05
CA LEU A 344 -17.59 -46.06 5.56
C LEU A 344 -16.66 -45.54 4.43
N GLY A 345 -15.35 -45.48 4.76
CA GLY A 345 -14.33 -46.20 4.01
C GLY A 345 -13.37 -45.44 3.07
N LEU A 346 -12.17 -45.15 3.59
CA LEU A 346 -10.83 -45.26 2.97
C LEU A 346 -10.42 -44.50 1.68
N SER A 347 -9.14 -44.05 1.71
CA SER A 347 -8.21 -43.83 0.57
C SER A 347 -8.51 -42.61 -0.32
N SER A 348 -7.62 -41.93 -1.02
CA SER A 348 -6.18 -41.64 -1.03
C SER A 348 -6.06 -40.47 -2.04
N LYS A 349 -5.01 -39.66 -1.90
CA LYS A 349 -4.31 -38.91 -2.97
C LYS A 349 -5.10 -38.09 -4.03
N GLU A 350 -4.62 -36.85 -4.14
CA GLU A 350 -4.37 -36.09 -5.38
C GLU A 350 -5.55 -35.44 -6.13
N ASP A 351 -5.18 -34.34 -6.78
CA ASP A 351 -5.87 -33.60 -7.85
C ASP A 351 -6.99 -32.60 -7.52
N TYR A 352 -6.59 -31.33 -7.39
CA TYR A 352 -7.44 -30.19 -7.77
C TYR A 352 -6.88 -29.54 -9.04
N SER A 353 -7.22 -30.15 -10.17
CA SER A 353 -7.28 -29.45 -11.45
C SER A 353 -8.53 -28.57 -11.48
N SER A 354 -8.32 -27.36 -11.98
CA SER A 354 -9.28 -26.27 -12.15
C SER A 354 -10.52 -26.68 -12.96
N LEU A 355 -11.70 -26.59 -12.33
CA LEU A 355 -12.99 -26.69 -12.99
C LEU A 355 -13.33 -25.41 -13.79
N PRO A 356 -13.95 -25.53 -14.99
CA PRO A 356 -14.44 -24.42 -15.79
C PRO A 356 -15.78 -23.88 -15.26
N PHE A 357 -16.01 -22.62 -15.60
CA PHE A 357 -17.14 -21.77 -15.23
C PHE A 357 -18.40 -22.19 -16.00
N ASP A 358 -19.41 -22.73 -15.33
CA ASP A 358 -20.82 -22.31 -15.48
C ASP A 358 -21.71 -23.10 -14.51
N SER A 359 -22.42 -22.40 -13.63
CA SER A 359 -23.63 -22.91 -13.01
C SER A 359 -24.60 -21.76 -12.80
N SER A 360 -25.60 -21.83 -13.68
CA SER A 360 -26.95 -21.30 -13.60
C SER A 360 -27.44 -21.02 -12.18
N SER A 361 -28.16 -19.90 -12.08
CA SER A 361 -29.02 -19.53 -10.97
C SER A 361 -30.05 -20.62 -10.68
N VAL A 362 -29.84 -21.37 -9.59
CA VAL A 362 -30.94 -22.02 -8.89
C VAL A 362 -31.60 -20.96 -8.02
N LEU A 363 -32.89 -20.71 -8.24
CA LEU A 363 -33.70 -19.77 -7.48
C LEU A 363 -33.59 -20.08 -5.97
N SER A 364 -33.01 -19.16 -5.21
CA SER A 364 -33.24 -19.07 -3.76
C SER A 364 -33.95 -17.75 -3.50
N HIS A 365 -35.09 -17.85 -2.83
CA HIS A 365 -35.98 -16.72 -2.58
C HIS A 365 -35.29 -15.68 -1.70
N SER A 366 -35.55 -14.43 -2.07
CA SER A 366 -34.98 -13.21 -1.53
C SER A 366 -35.09 -13.08 0.00
N THR A 367 -33.95 -12.90 0.67
CA THR A 367 -33.84 -11.93 1.76
C THR A 367 -33.07 -10.72 1.22
N LYS A 368 -33.71 -9.55 1.20
CA LYS A 368 -33.17 -8.29 0.66
C LYS A 368 -32.04 -7.72 1.54
N PHE A 369 -30.92 -8.42 1.61
CA PHE A 369 -29.65 -7.87 2.08
C PHE A 369 -28.68 -7.79 0.91
N ASN A 370 -28.51 -6.57 0.40
CA ASN A 370 -27.45 -6.06 -0.47
C ASN A 370 -26.34 -7.07 -0.88
N THR A 371 -26.65 -8.02 -1.78
CA THR A 371 -25.69 -9.01 -2.26
C THR A 371 -24.83 -8.41 -3.38
N ARG A 372 -23.92 -7.49 -3.03
CA ARG A 372 -22.78 -7.23 -3.92
C ARG A 372 -21.92 -8.48 -3.92
N ARG A 373 -21.82 -9.15 -5.07
CA ARG A 373 -21.03 -10.38 -5.24
C ARG A 373 -19.63 -10.16 -4.65
N LEU A 374 -19.29 -10.91 -3.61
CA LEU A 374 -17.96 -10.87 -3.01
C LEU A 374 -16.98 -11.51 -3.99
N PHE A 375 -15.87 -10.85 -4.25
CA PHE A 375 -14.82 -11.39 -5.12
C PHE A 375 -13.57 -11.68 -4.30
N TYR A 376 -12.85 -12.75 -4.62
CA TYR A 376 -11.60 -13.07 -3.98
C TYR A 376 -10.54 -13.54 -4.96
N ARG A 377 -9.27 -13.33 -4.63
CA ARG A 377 -8.13 -13.89 -5.35
C ARG A 377 -7.28 -14.67 -4.37
N GLN A 378 -7.02 -15.92 -4.68
CA GLN A 378 -6.07 -16.73 -3.95
C GLN A 378 -4.65 -16.55 -4.52
N ARG A 379 -3.65 -16.39 -3.66
CA ARG A 379 -2.22 -16.34 -3.99
C ARG A 379 -1.49 -17.35 -3.12
N ILE A 380 -0.44 -17.97 -3.64
CA ILE A 380 0.40 -18.89 -2.87
C ILE A 380 1.74 -18.19 -2.65
N GLY A 381 2.05 -17.90 -1.39
CA GLY A 381 3.32 -17.34 -0.96
C GLY A 381 4.41 -18.39 -0.76
N ARG A 382 5.62 -17.95 -0.44
CA ARG A 382 6.76 -18.84 -0.16
C ARG A 382 6.40 -19.81 0.99
N GLY A 383 6.72 -21.09 0.81
CA GLY A 383 6.38 -22.16 1.77
C GLY A 383 4.95 -22.69 1.67
N GLY A 384 4.26 -22.50 0.53
CA GLY A 384 2.93 -23.06 0.29
C GLY A 384 1.79 -22.32 1.01
N ARG A 385 2.08 -21.19 1.66
CA ARG A 385 1.07 -20.42 2.39
C ARG A 385 0.06 -19.80 1.43
N ILE A 386 -1.21 -20.11 1.63
CA ILE A 386 -2.32 -19.58 0.85
C ILE A 386 -2.75 -18.22 1.44
N MET A 387 -2.77 -17.18 0.61
CA MET A 387 -3.28 -15.85 0.90
C MET A 387 -4.54 -15.58 0.08
N ILE A 388 -5.56 -15.00 0.68
CA ILE A 388 -6.82 -14.68 -0.01
C ILE A 388 -7.09 -13.18 0.07
N ASP A 389 -7.06 -12.50 -1.08
CA ASP A 389 -7.47 -11.10 -1.19
C ASP A 389 -8.96 -11.03 -1.45
N ARG A 390 -9.74 -10.28 -0.66
CA ARG A 390 -11.18 -10.07 -0.90
C ARG A 390 -11.41 -8.66 -1.44
N LYS A 391 -12.25 -8.53 -2.46
CA LYS A 391 -12.73 -7.25 -3.01
C LYS A 391 -14.24 -7.18 -2.80
N SER A 392 -14.72 -6.03 -2.31
CA SER A 392 -16.11 -5.67 -1.93
C SER A 392 -16.54 -5.85 -0.46
N ILE A 393 -15.62 -5.78 0.49
CA ILE A 393 -16.00 -5.26 1.82
C ILE A 393 -16.07 -3.75 1.68
N VAL A 394 -17.22 -3.23 1.27
CA VAL A 394 -17.52 -1.80 1.45
C VAL A 394 -17.73 -1.62 2.94
N ARG A 395 -16.72 -1.13 3.66
CA ARG A 395 -17.02 -0.40 4.90
C ARG A 395 -17.83 0.81 4.46
N TYR A 396 -18.98 1.04 5.09
CA TYR A 396 -19.86 2.17 4.77
C TYR A 396 -19.01 3.44 4.63
N ILE A 397 -18.93 3.96 3.39
CA ILE A 397 -18.32 5.26 3.11
C ILE A 397 -19.35 6.27 3.59
N HIS A 398 -19.12 6.89 4.75
CA HIS A 398 -19.92 8.02 5.16
C HIS A 398 -19.67 9.19 4.21
N SER A 399 -20.75 9.94 3.96
CA SER A 399 -20.82 11.12 3.08
C SER A 399 -19.59 12.04 3.23
N PRO A 400 -19.02 12.58 2.14
CA PRO A 400 -17.84 13.46 2.15
C PRO A 400 -18.07 14.84 2.79
N LEU A 401 -19.25 15.05 3.41
CA LEU A 401 -19.63 16.31 4.08
C LEU A 401 -19.43 16.28 5.60
N LEU A 402 -18.97 15.16 6.19
CA LEU A 402 -18.72 15.11 7.63
C LEU A 402 -17.22 15.26 7.97
N ASP A 403 -16.95 16.21 8.87
CA ASP A 403 -15.64 16.47 9.46
C ASP A 403 -15.06 15.21 10.13
N PRO A 404 -13.85 14.77 9.76
CA PRO A 404 -13.19 13.59 10.32
C PRO A 404 -13.12 13.57 11.86
N LEU A 405 -13.04 14.73 12.51
CA LEU A 405 -13.02 14.83 13.98
C LEU A 405 -14.37 14.50 14.65
N VAL A 406 -15.48 14.70 13.93
CA VAL A 406 -16.82 14.37 14.42
C VAL A 406 -17.07 12.86 14.35
N VAL A 407 -16.49 12.19 13.36
CA VAL A 407 -16.63 10.74 13.15
C VAL A 407 -15.78 9.95 14.17
N ASP A 408 -14.62 10.47 14.58
CA ASP A 408 -13.74 9.80 15.53
C ASP A 408 -14.25 9.88 16.99
N ARG A 409 -15.17 10.82 17.29
CA ARG A 409 -15.73 11.04 18.64
C ARG A 409 -16.41 9.82 19.24
N TYR A 410 -17.02 8.97 18.42
CA TYR A 410 -17.81 7.81 18.86
C TYR A 410 -17.18 6.46 18.50
N LYS A 411 -15.96 6.47 17.93
CA LYS A 411 -15.31 5.24 17.43
C LYS A 411 -14.92 4.27 18.53
N TYR A 412 -14.77 4.76 19.76
CA TYR A 412 -14.38 3.98 20.94
C TYR A 412 -15.40 4.08 22.09
N ASP A 413 -16.59 4.64 21.85
CA ASP A 413 -17.68 4.74 22.84
C ASP A 413 -18.45 3.42 23.03
N HIS A 414 -17.96 2.33 22.42
CA HIS A 414 -18.41 0.97 22.75
C HIS A 414 -17.50 0.44 23.85
N ASP A 415 -17.85 0.80 25.08
CA ASP A 415 -17.38 0.12 26.28
C ASP A 415 -17.88 -1.32 26.26
N ASP A 416 -17.07 -2.25 25.72
CA ASP A 416 -17.22 -3.70 25.90
C ASP A 416 -16.90 -4.04 27.38
N PHE A 417 -17.81 -3.68 28.29
CA PHE A 417 -17.91 -4.34 29.58
C PHE A 417 -18.70 -5.63 29.38
N ASP A 418 -18.13 -6.76 29.83
CA ASP A 418 -18.77 -8.09 29.94
C ASP A 418 -20.10 -8.00 30.70
N SER A 419 -21.16 -7.58 30.01
CA SER A 419 -22.54 -7.73 30.45
C SER A 419 -23.08 -8.95 29.72
N GLU A 420 -23.44 -9.98 30.48
CA GLU A 420 -24.25 -11.09 29.99
C GLU A 420 -25.44 -10.49 29.23
N ILE A 421 -25.51 -10.79 27.93
CA ILE A 421 -26.62 -10.37 27.07
C ILE A 421 -27.86 -11.05 27.63
N GLU A 422 -28.67 -10.32 28.42
CA GLU A 422 -30.03 -10.74 28.75
C GLU A 422 -30.83 -10.76 27.45
N ILE A 423 -30.97 -11.94 26.88
CA ILE A 423 -31.82 -12.17 25.71
C ILE A 423 -33.26 -12.11 26.23
N ASP A 424 -33.96 -11.02 25.94
CA ASP A 424 -35.40 -10.94 26.15
C ASP A 424 -36.11 -11.87 25.17
N ASP A 425 -36.40 -13.08 25.66
CA ASP A 425 -37.13 -14.11 24.93
C ASP A 425 -38.58 -13.71 24.62
N MET A 426 -39.09 -12.59 25.14
CA MET A 426 -40.42 -12.08 24.81
C MET A 426 -40.38 -10.91 23.83
N ASN A 427 -39.19 -10.53 23.33
CA ASN A 427 -39.06 -9.52 22.29
C ASN A 427 -39.83 -9.94 21.02
N GLU A 428 -40.62 -9.02 20.48
CA GLU A 428 -41.51 -9.20 19.33
C GLU A 428 -40.81 -9.77 18.10
N LEU A 429 -39.53 -9.42 17.88
CA LEU A 429 -38.72 -9.96 16.77
C LEU A 429 -38.35 -11.44 16.99
N SER A 430 -37.99 -11.80 18.22
CA SER A 430 -37.67 -13.18 18.63
C SER A 430 -38.91 -14.07 18.55
N LEU A 431 -40.07 -13.54 18.97
CA LEU A 431 -41.37 -14.20 18.85
C LEU A 431 -41.78 -14.39 17.38
N LYS A 432 -41.65 -13.37 16.53
CA LYS A 432 -41.93 -13.49 15.08
C LYS A 432 -41.04 -14.52 14.40
N TYR A 433 -39.76 -14.58 14.77
CA TYR A 433 -38.83 -15.59 14.25
C TYR A 433 -39.24 -17.02 14.67
N ARG A 434 -39.61 -17.21 15.95
CA ARG A 434 -40.10 -18.51 16.45
C ARG A 434 -41.44 -18.93 15.83
N ILE A 435 -42.36 -18.00 15.64
CA ILE A 435 -43.64 -18.24 14.96
C ILE A 435 -43.39 -18.67 13.51
N GLY A 436 -42.44 -18.04 12.83
CA GLY A 436 -42.04 -18.41 11.46
C GLY A 436 -41.42 -19.81 11.35
N LEU A 437 -40.78 -20.31 12.40
CA LEU A 437 -40.25 -21.68 12.45
C LEU A 437 -41.34 -22.73 12.67
N LEU A 438 -42.45 -22.37 13.31
CA LEU A 438 -43.58 -23.27 13.59
C LEU A 438 -44.64 -23.27 12.46
N SER A 439 -44.66 -22.26 11.60
CA SER A 439 -45.61 -22.16 10.48
C SER A 439 -45.30 -23.07 9.30
N ASP A 440 -44.12 -23.68 9.24
CA ASP A 440 -43.70 -24.56 8.13
C ASP A 440 -44.07 -26.05 8.34
N GLU A 441 -44.69 -26.43 9.47
CA GLU A 441 -45.04 -27.84 9.74
C GLU A 441 -46.52 -28.23 9.55
N HIS A 442 -47.40 -27.32 9.11
CA HIS A 442 -48.79 -27.70 8.78
C HIS A 442 -49.27 -27.11 7.45
N ASN A 443 -48.98 -27.83 6.36
CA ASN A 443 -49.86 -27.90 5.19
C ASN A 443 -49.55 -29.15 4.36
N ILE A 444 -49.94 -30.30 4.89
CA ILE A 444 -50.18 -31.51 4.11
C ILE A 444 -51.59 -31.99 4.49
N PHE A 445 -52.44 -32.18 3.47
CA PHE A 445 -53.87 -32.53 3.48
C PHE A 445 -54.87 -31.37 3.64
N ASP A 446 -55.39 -30.85 2.52
CA ASP A 446 -56.65 -31.40 1.98
C ASP A 446 -56.96 -30.88 0.57
N GLN A 447 -57.22 -31.82 -0.34
CA GLN A 447 -57.98 -31.62 -1.57
C GLN A 447 -59.45 -31.85 -1.22
N THR A 448 -60.35 -30.94 -1.60
CA THR A 448 -61.67 -31.26 -2.19
C THR A 448 -62.41 -29.99 -2.60
N SER A 449 -62.50 -29.80 -3.91
CA SER A 449 -63.72 -29.57 -4.69
C SER A 449 -64.86 -28.69 -4.14
N THR A 450 -65.22 -27.70 -4.97
CA THR A 450 -66.58 -27.36 -5.48
C THR A 450 -66.95 -25.88 -5.43
N CYS A 451 -67.46 -25.45 -6.57
CA CYS A 451 -68.08 -24.16 -6.89
C CYS A 451 -69.31 -23.89 -6.03
N ASN A 452 -69.60 -22.62 -5.74
CA ASN A 452 -70.72 -21.88 -6.35
C ASN A 452 -71.01 -20.56 -5.62
N ASN A 453 -71.05 -19.50 -6.43
CA ASN A 453 -72.08 -18.46 -6.53
C ASN A 453 -72.67 -17.73 -5.29
N GLU A 454 -72.79 -16.43 -5.53
CA GLU A 454 -73.92 -15.55 -5.21
C GLU A 454 -73.83 -14.58 -4.02
N VAL A 455 -73.54 -13.31 -4.37
CA VAL A 455 -74.48 -12.18 -4.30
C VAL A 455 -75.15 -11.94 -2.94
N LYS A 456 -74.76 -10.86 -2.22
CA LYS A 456 -75.48 -9.56 -2.19
C LYS A 456 -74.89 -8.62 -1.13
N SER A 457 -74.74 -7.37 -1.58
CA SER A 457 -74.84 -6.11 -0.86
C SER A 457 -75.80 -6.10 0.34
N THR A 458 -75.42 -5.44 1.43
CA THR A 458 -76.11 -4.24 1.98
C THR A 458 -75.31 -3.62 3.14
N ASN A 459 -74.91 -2.36 2.93
CA ASN A 459 -75.18 -1.18 3.76
C ASN A 459 -75.21 -1.26 5.29
N ASN A 460 -74.37 -0.39 5.86
CA ASN A 460 -74.69 0.69 6.81
C ASN A 460 -74.86 0.44 8.32
N LEU A 461 -74.18 1.36 9.03
CA LEU A 461 -74.48 1.99 10.34
C LEU A 461 -74.21 1.09 11.55
N ASP A 462 -73.50 1.51 12.59
CA ASP A 462 -73.18 2.87 13.10
C ASP A 462 -71.67 3.10 13.34
#